data_AF-A0A8G2FF90-F1
#
_entry.id   AF-A0A8G2FF90-F1
#
_cell.length_a   1.000
_cell.length_b   1.000
_cell.length_c   1.000
_cell.angle_alpha   90.00
_cell.angle_beta   90.00
_cell.angle_gamma   90.00
#
_symmetry.space_group_name_H-M   'P 1'
#
loop_
_entity.id
_entity.type
_entity.pdbx_description
1 polymer ?
#
loop_
_entity_poly.entity_id
_entity_poly.type
_entity_poly.pdbx_seq_one_letter_code
_entity_poly.pdbx_strand_id
1 'polypeptide(L)'
;MINKIKRLDEEDITFFLTRLLIFIIAWIFFVVVDPLGFDSATRTSSSNFLQTIFQPFYGLNANPAQQKIAVVAITDSTLKNINHQQVSAAANLHESYHTHALWPLPYSDIVGILDSIIQAKPRAIFVDIRFTGNRRRDSLNQFDSFLIYAKNNGIPVLFANGLRRDGYGPLPPPLTHRSATAEWNAGSNLYALQVADCSVGTTCDQGVGRQHMIVRDSAAFTMYRLVCKHGFQPYCSHAVNPSRFTADMALRWGTLLSPQQRLIAGPRAITDCQTFGPQPWSRFLQSLENAGRSLTHLIPRQRCPYELTIDAAQLNQATWGTRNHPSVNIDSLLHGRVVFLGADLRAEHDVVRVPGVGLLAGVQEQAMAFDNLLSFGNQYFHKPGDMFHANMVSISDSVVTEAIIWLVLSIDYLFVKMNLMQDEKKAKWAERPSYMQKIMKKHNEYRQSKILRAGIPSLMALFMTLIFIDDVYGRNLTESKNSASTILEYFIVYVLIYIIFIVSFYQQSAFAKNFVLRPLMLLPVIIPVLFINEFYLHWQNNDWIALVLLWALLPDIAESILQNRESENDKASERETESEAEAEKQVS
;
A
#
# COMPACT_ATOMS: atom_id res chain seq x y z
N MET A 1 43.03 10.20 39.36
CA MET A 1 42.84 9.69 37.99
C MET A 1 41.67 8.70 37.90
N ILE A 2 41.62 7.62 38.71
CA ILE A 2 40.53 6.62 38.69
C ILE A 2 39.13 7.24 38.97
N ASN A 3 39.01 8.17 39.94
CA ASN A 3 37.75 8.89 40.20
C ASN A 3 37.37 9.88 39.07
N LYS A 4 38.33 10.31 38.25
CA LYS A 4 38.09 11.20 37.10
C LYS A 4 37.54 10.40 35.91
N ILE A 5 38.02 9.16 35.74
CA ILE A 5 37.53 8.20 34.72
C ILE A 5 36.12 7.71 35.06
N LYS A 6 35.81 7.41 36.33
CA LYS A 6 34.45 7.04 36.76
C LYS A 6 33.43 8.17 36.57
N ARG A 7 33.82 9.43 36.78
CA ARG A 7 32.94 10.60 36.58
C ARG A 7 32.61 10.86 35.11
N LEU A 8 33.57 10.65 34.20
CA LEU A 8 33.35 10.83 32.77
C LEU A 8 32.33 9.82 32.22
N ASP A 9 32.35 8.57 32.70
CA ASP A 9 31.36 7.56 32.29
C ASP A 9 29.93 7.89 32.79
N GLU A 10 29.77 8.46 33.99
CA GLU A 10 28.44 8.81 34.54
C GLU A 10 27.79 10.03 33.84
N GLU A 11 28.59 11.05 33.51
CA GLU A 11 28.11 12.23 32.78
C GLU A 11 27.73 11.88 31.33
N ASP A 12 28.54 11.05 30.65
CA ASP A 12 28.25 10.60 29.28
C ASP A 12 26.97 9.73 29.23
N ILE A 13 26.75 8.85 30.22
CA ILE A 13 25.52 8.04 30.31
C ILE A 13 24.31 8.93 30.56
N THR A 14 24.39 9.87 31.51
CA THR A 14 23.27 10.76 31.84
C THR A 14 22.90 11.65 30.65
N PHE A 15 23.91 12.16 29.93
CA PHE A 15 23.72 12.95 28.73
C PHE A 15 23.10 12.15 27.58
N PHE A 16 23.55 10.90 27.39
CA PHE A 16 22.94 9.98 26.43
C PHE A 16 21.49 9.68 26.76
N LEU A 17 21.17 9.33 28.01
CA LEU A 17 19.81 9.05 28.46
C LEU A 17 18.89 10.26 28.32
N THR A 18 19.37 11.46 28.63
CA THR A 18 18.61 12.71 28.47
C THR A 18 18.31 12.98 27.00
N ARG A 19 19.30 12.84 26.12
CA ARG A 19 19.09 12.98 24.68
C ARG A 19 18.12 11.92 24.14
N LEU A 20 18.29 10.67 24.56
CA LEU A 20 17.39 9.58 24.20
C LEU A 20 15.95 9.88 24.62
N LEU A 21 15.75 10.37 25.84
CA LEU A 21 14.43 10.77 26.34
C LEU A 21 13.84 11.91 25.50
N ILE A 22 14.62 12.95 25.19
CA ILE A 22 14.17 14.05 24.32
C ILE A 22 13.80 13.53 22.93
N PHE A 23 14.61 12.63 22.36
CA PHE A 23 14.30 11.99 21.07
C PHE A 23 13.02 11.17 21.13
N ILE A 24 12.80 10.39 22.19
CA ILE A 24 11.57 9.61 22.38
C ILE A 24 10.37 10.55 22.51
N ILE A 25 10.46 11.62 23.31
CA ILE A 25 9.37 12.59 23.45
C ILE A 25 9.07 13.29 22.12
N ALA A 26 10.11 13.74 21.41
CA ALA A 26 9.95 14.36 20.10
C ALA A 26 9.35 13.37 19.09
N TRP A 27 9.83 12.12 19.07
CA TRP A 27 9.29 11.06 18.23
C TRP A 27 7.81 10.80 18.52
N ILE A 28 7.42 10.63 19.79
CA ILE A 28 6.01 10.50 20.19
C ILE A 28 5.21 11.71 19.72
N PHE A 29 5.71 12.93 19.92
CA PHE A 29 5.01 14.14 19.49
C PHE A 29 4.81 14.20 17.97
N PHE A 30 5.82 13.90 17.17
CA PHE A 30 5.72 13.91 15.71
C PHE A 30 4.84 12.78 15.17
N VAL A 31 4.92 11.58 15.76
CA VAL A 31 4.12 10.42 15.32
C VAL A 31 2.65 10.57 15.71
N VAL A 32 2.35 11.12 16.89
CA VAL A 32 0.98 11.18 17.43
C VAL A 32 0.25 12.45 17.02
N VAL A 33 0.92 13.60 17.04
CA VAL A 33 0.28 14.90 16.78
C VAL A 33 0.32 15.27 15.29
N ASP A 34 1.31 14.77 14.54
CA ASP A 34 1.61 15.13 13.15
C ASP A 34 1.35 16.63 12.85
N PRO A 35 1.94 17.56 13.63
CA PRO A 35 1.52 18.97 13.62
C PRO A 35 1.76 19.68 12.27
N LEU A 36 2.61 19.10 11.42
CA LEU A 36 2.99 19.64 10.11
C LEU A 36 2.46 18.78 8.95
N GLY A 37 1.75 17.67 9.22
CA GLY A 37 1.31 16.74 8.19
C GLY A 37 2.44 15.97 7.52
N PHE A 38 3.62 15.91 8.14
CA PHE A 38 4.79 15.24 7.55
C PHE A 38 4.64 13.73 7.58
N ASP A 39 4.11 13.15 8.66
CA ASP A 39 3.90 11.71 8.73
C ASP A 39 2.88 11.28 7.67
N SER A 40 1.73 11.95 7.60
CA SER A 40 0.71 11.68 6.58
C SER A 40 1.20 11.89 5.15
N ALA A 41 1.95 12.96 4.87
CA ALA A 41 2.52 13.21 3.54
C ALA A 41 3.60 12.19 3.17
N THR A 42 4.51 11.87 4.10
CA THR A 42 5.56 10.87 3.89
C THR A 42 4.97 9.48 3.73
N ARG A 43 3.97 9.08 4.53
CA ARG A 43 3.25 7.82 4.37
C ARG A 43 2.53 7.73 3.03
N THR A 44 1.88 8.80 2.60
CA THR A 44 1.19 8.84 1.31
C THR A 44 2.19 8.73 0.15
N SER A 45 3.26 9.54 0.17
CA SER A 45 4.30 9.54 -0.85
C SER A 45 5.00 8.19 -0.95
N SER A 46 5.36 7.62 0.20
CA SER A 46 6.09 6.38 0.31
C SER A 46 5.22 5.16 -0.06
N SER A 47 3.95 5.16 0.35
CA SER A 47 2.93 4.20 -0.14
C SER A 47 2.84 4.24 -1.67
N ASN A 48 2.68 5.43 -2.24
CA ASN A 48 2.54 5.58 -3.68
C ASN A 48 3.79 5.10 -4.42
N PHE A 49 4.98 5.40 -3.89
CA PHE A 49 6.26 4.94 -4.44
C PHE A 49 6.34 3.41 -4.43
N LEU A 50 6.09 2.76 -3.29
CA LEU A 50 6.16 1.29 -3.22
C LEU A 50 5.05 0.63 -4.04
N GLN A 51 3.81 1.14 -4.03
CA GLN A 51 2.77 0.60 -4.90
C GLN A 51 3.18 0.67 -6.38
N THR A 52 3.81 1.77 -6.80
CA THR A 52 4.33 1.94 -8.18
C THR A 52 5.44 0.92 -8.51
N ILE A 53 6.28 0.58 -7.53
CA ILE A 53 7.31 -0.48 -7.64
C ILE A 53 6.68 -1.87 -7.73
N PHE A 54 5.63 -2.15 -6.95
CA PHE A 54 5.05 -3.49 -6.86
C PHE A 54 3.96 -3.79 -7.89
N GLN A 55 3.40 -2.76 -8.50
CA GLN A 55 2.38 -2.87 -9.54
C GLN A 55 2.68 -3.90 -10.65
N PRO A 56 3.90 -3.97 -11.21
CA PRO A 56 4.26 -4.96 -12.21
C PRO A 56 4.19 -6.41 -11.71
N PHE A 57 4.21 -6.64 -10.40
CA PHE A 57 4.17 -7.96 -9.78
C PHE A 57 2.76 -8.39 -9.35
N TYR A 58 1.79 -7.47 -9.40
CA TYR A 58 0.39 -7.82 -9.17
C TYR A 58 -0.11 -8.84 -10.20
N GLY A 59 -0.81 -9.87 -9.73
CA GLY A 59 -1.32 -10.96 -10.57
C GLY A 59 -0.27 -11.97 -11.05
N LEU A 60 0.96 -11.98 -10.50
CA LEU A 60 2.01 -12.95 -10.86
C LEU A 60 1.59 -14.42 -10.67
N ASN A 61 0.84 -14.72 -9.61
CA ASN A 61 0.51 -16.09 -9.21
C ASN A 61 -0.72 -16.67 -9.92
N ALA A 62 -1.14 -16.06 -11.04
CA ALA A 62 -2.22 -16.56 -11.89
C ALA A 62 -3.52 -16.92 -11.13
N ASN A 63 -4.00 -16.01 -10.28
CA ASN A 63 -5.42 -16.01 -9.93
C ASN A 63 -6.11 -14.96 -10.82
N PRO A 64 -6.75 -15.35 -11.95
CA PRO A 64 -7.11 -14.40 -13.02
C PRO A 64 -8.43 -13.67 -12.67
N ALA A 65 -8.53 -13.09 -11.48
CA ALA A 65 -9.68 -12.31 -11.04
C ALA A 65 -9.95 -11.16 -12.03
N GLN A 66 -8.89 -10.54 -12.56
CA GLN A 66 -8.95 -9.56 -13.64
C GLN A 66 -9.78 -10.02 -14.84
N GLN A 67 -9.66 -11.30 -15.23
CA GLN A 67 -10.39 -11.86 -16.38
C GLN A 67 -11.86 -12.15 -16.07
N LYS A 68 -12.27 -11.99 -14.81
CA LYS A 68 -13.63 -12.15 -14.33
C LYS A 68 -14.33 -10.83 -14.07
N ILE A 69 -13.62 -9.72 -14.24
CA ILE A 69 -14.15 -8.39 -14.01
C ILE A 69 -14.16 -7.65 -15.35
N ALA A 70 -15.19 -6.84 -15.55
CA ALA A 70 -15.23 -5.87 -16.62
C ALA A 70 -15.80 -4.56 -16.08
N VAL A 71 -15.30 -3.45 -16.60
CA VAL A 71 -15.80 -2.11 -16.33
C VAL A 71 -16.44 -1.60 -17.61
N VAL A 72 -17.66 -1.09 -17.50
CA VAL A 72 -18.32 -0.32 -18.55
C VAL A 72 -18.29 1.14 -18.08
N ALA A 73 -17.61 2.00 -18.84
CA ALA A 73 -17.47 3.41 -18.51
C ALA A 73 -18.36 4.26 -19.42
N ILE A 74 -19.19 5.12 -18.82
CA ILE A 74 -19.91 6.18 -19.52
C ILE A 74 -18.95 7.35 -19.67
N THR A 75 -18.48 7.57 -20.89
CA THR A 75 -17.47 8.59 -21.20
C THR A 75 -18.08 9.78 -21.92
N ASP A 76 -17.27 10.82 -22.17
CA ASP A 76 -17.66 11.89 -23.08
C ASP A 76 -18.00 11.39 -24.50
N SER A 77 -17.37 10.29 -24.97
CA SER A 77 -17.72 9.67 -26.26
C SER A 77 -19.12 9.05 -26.20
N THR A 78 -19.46 8.41 -25.07
CA THR A 78 -20.83 7.91 -24.85
C THR A 78 -21.84 9.04 -24.96
N LEU A 79 -21.62 10.16 -24.26
CA LEU A 79 -22.54 11.31 -24.28
C LEU A 79 -22.70 11.90 -25.69
N LYS A 80 -21.59 12.02 -26.44
CA LYS A 80 -21.62 12.50 -27.83
C LYS A 80 -22.41 11.56 -28.75
N ASN A 81 -22.23 10.25 -28.61
CA ASN A 81 -22.90 9.28 -29.47
C ASN A 81 -24.41 9.21 -29.22
N ILE A 82 -24.84 9.24 -27.96
CA ILE A 82 -26.27 9.32 -27.60
C ILE A 82 -26.89 10.58 -28.20
N ASN A 83 -26.19 11.73 -28.09
CA ASN A 83 -26.66 12.98 -28.67
C ASN A 83 -26.82 12.89 -30.20
N HIS A 84 -25.84 12.33 -30.92
CA HIS A 84 -25.92 12.16 -32.37
C HIS A 84 -27.12 11.31 -32.81
N GLN A 85 -27.44 10.23 -32.06
CA GLN A 85 -28.60 9.39 -32.35
C GLN A 85 -29.92 10.14 -32.12
N GLN A 86 -30.03 10.89 -31.02
CA GLN A 86 -31.22 11.67 -30.70
C GLN A 86 -31.44 12.82 -31.70
N VAL A 87 -30.39 13.54 -32.08
CA VAL A 87 -30.47 14.61 -33.09
C VAL A 87 -30.88 14.05 -34.45
N SER A 88 -30.39 12.87 -34.83
CA SER A 88 -30.76 12.25 -36.11
C SER A 88 -32.23 11.82 -36.13
N ALA A 89 -32.77 11.37 -35.00
CA ALA A 89 -34.20 11.07 -34.86
C ALA A 89 -35.07 12.35 -34.82
N ALA A 90 -34.55 13.42 -34.21
CA ALA A 90 -35.23 14.70 -34.08
C ALA A 90 -35.10 15.60 -35.32
N ALA A 91 -34.18 15.35 -36.25
CA ALA A 91 -33.99 16.13 -37.47
C ALA A 91 -35.24 16.18 -38.39
N ASN A 92 -36.23 15.32 -38.14
CA ASN A 92 -37.55 15.35 -38.81
C ASN A 92 -38.59 16.24 -38.11
N LEU A 93 -38.26 16.80 -36.94
CA LEU A 93 -39.08 17.76 -36.19
C LEU A 93 -38.31 19.08 -36.15
N HIS A 94 -38.90 20.12 -36.74
CA HIS A 94 -38.28 21.41 -37.07
C HIS A 94 -37.98 22.30 -35.83
N GLU A 95 -37.67 21.71 -34.68
CA GLU A 95 -37.41 22.43 -33.43
C GLU A 95 -35.92 22.34 -33.09
N SER A 96 -35.20 23.36 -33.55
CA SER A 96 -33.77 23.55 -33.37
C SER A 96 -33.46 23.87 -31.90
N TYR A 97 -33.31 22.82 -31.08
CA TYR A 97 -32.75 22.93 -29.74
C TYR A 97 -31.41 22.21 -29.71
N HIS A 98 -30.33 22.95 -29.46
CA HIS A 98 -28.99 22.43 -29.19
C HIS A 98 -28.92 21.72 -27.83
N THR A 99 -29.75 20.70 -27.62
CA THR A 99 -29.67 19.84 -26.44
C THR A 99 -28.50 18.91 -26.60
N HIS A 100 -27.33 19.34 -26.12
CA HIS A 100 -26.26 18.42 -25.80
C HIS A 100 -26.82 17.39 -24.81
N ALA A 101 -26.52 16.09 -24.96
CA ALA A 101 -26.86 15.12 -23.93
C ALA A 101 -26.25 15.61 -22.61
N LEU A 102 -27.11 16.08 -21.70
CA LEU A 102 -26.70 16.64 -20.42
C LEU A 102 -26.49 15.48 -19.46
N TRP A 103 -25.34 15.46 -18.80
CA TRP A 103 -25.19 14.66 -17.61
C TRP A 103 -26.02 15.31 -16.47
N PRO A 104 -26.73 14.53 -15.64
CA PRO A 104 -26.81 13.07 -15.64
C PRO A 104 -27.69 12.48 -16.75
N LEU A 105 -27.29 11.31 -17.28
CA LEU A 105 -28.04 10.61 -18.32
C LEU A 105 -29.50 10.31 -17.88
N PRO A 106 -30.48 10.39 -18.80
CA PRO A 106 -31.83 9.86 -18.58
C PRO A 106 -31.80 8.38 -18.16
N TYR A 107 -32.72 7.96 -17.29
CA TYR A 107 -32.83 6.59 -16.83
C TYR A 107 -33.09 5.61 -17.98
N SER A 108 -33.76 6.05 -19.04
CA SER A 108 -34.00 5.22 -20.24
C SER A 108 -32.69 4.85 -20.94
N ASP A 109 -31.76 5.79 -20.99
CA ASP A 109 -30.46 5.59 -21.64
C ASP A 109 -29.57 4.69 -20.78
N ILE A 110 -29.62 4.87 -19.45
CA ILE A 110 -28.94 3.97 -18.50
C ILE A 110 -29.52 2.55 -18.59
N VAL A 111 -30.85 2.41 -18.66
CA VAL A 111 -31.51 1.10 -18.83
C VAL A 111 -31.12 0.47 -20.17
N GLY A 112 -31.03 1.23 -21.26
CA GLY A 112 -30.55 0.70 -22.55
C GLY A 112 -29.11 0.17 -22.51
N ILE A 113 -28.22 0.85 -21.78
CA ILE A 113 -26.85 0.38 -21.51
C ILE A 113 -26.90 -0.92 -20.69
N LEU A 114 -27.70 -0.96 -19.62
CA LEU A 114 -27.86 -2.12 -18.75
C LEU A 114 -28.48 -3.32 -19.46
N ASP A 115 -29.42 -3.09 -20.38
CA ASP A 115 -30.03 -4.12 -21.22
C ASP A 115 -28.98 -4.75 -22.16
N SER A 116 -28.06 -3.94 -22.68
CA SER A 116 -26.95 -4.44 -23.49
C SER A 116 -25.98 -5.28 -22.65
N ILE A 117 -25.68 -4.83 -21.43
CA ILE A 117 -24.82 -5.57 -20.48
C ILE A 117 -25.47 -6.91 -20.09
N ILE A 118 -26.77 -6.91 -19.76
CA ILE A 118 -27.42 -8.08 -19.18
C ILE A 118 -27.69 -9.19 -20.21
N GLN A 119 -27.87 -8.83 -21.49
CA GLN A 119 -27.99 -9.78 -22.59
C GLN A 119 -26.75 -10.66 -22.74
N ALA A 120 -25.57 -10.15 -22.39
CA ALA A 120 -24.33 -10.92 -22.36
C ALA A 120 -24.30 -12.00 -21.25
N LYS A 121 -25.29 -12.00 -20.35
CA LYS A 121 -25.38 -12.89 -19.17
C LYS A 121 -24.15 -12.75 -18.25
N PRO A 122 -23.90 -11.55 -17.71
CA PRO A 122 -22.86 -11.36 -16.70
C PRO A 122 -23.20 -12.15 -15.44
N ARG A 123 -22.18 -12.41 -14.62
CA ARG A 123 -22.36 -13.06 -13.32
C ARG A 123 -23.04 -12.15 -12.31
N ALA A 124 -22.76 -10.85 -12.35
CA ALA A 124 -23.35 -9.83 -11.49
C ALA A 124 -23.11 -8.44 -12.11
N ILE A 125 -23.92 -7.45 -11.72
CA ILE A 125 -23.79 -6.07 -12.18
C ILE A 125 -23.75 -5.13 -10.96
N PHE A 126 -22.77 -4.24 -10.91
CA PHE A 126 -22.73 -3.10 -10.00
C PHE A 126 -22.86 -1.81 -10.79
N VAL A 127 -23.71 -0.88 -10.34
CA VAL A 127 -23.97 0.40 -11.00
C VAL A 127 -23.55 1.55 -10.10
N ASP A 128 -22.40 2.14 -10.39
CA ASP A 128 -21.82 3.29 -9.74
C ASP A 128 -22.27 4.60 -10.39
N ILE A 129 -23.58 4.86 -10.28
CA ILE A 129 -24.20 6.08 -10.77
C ILE A 129 -25.13 6.60 -9.68
N ARG A 130 -25.10 7.90 -9.45
CA ARG A 130 -25.97 8.53 -8.46
C ARG A 130 -27.41 8.66 -8.96
N PHE A 131 -28.34 8.10 -8.19
CA PHE A 131 -29.79 8.26 -8.40
C PHE A 131 -30.39 9.18 -7.34
N THR A 132 -30.89 10.34 -7.73
CA THR A 132 -31.45 11.36 -6.81
C THR A 132 -32.98 11.35 -6.71
N GLY A 133 -33.67 10.50 -7.47
CA GLY A 133 -35.13 10.44 -7.54
C GLY A 133 -35.67 10.69 -8.94
N ASN A 134 -36.99 10.63 -9.09
CA ASN A 134 -37.64 10.91 -10.38
C ASN A 134 -37.29 12.32 -10.87
N ARG A 135 -36.99 12.43 -12.17
CA ARG A 135 -36.72 13.71 -12.83
C ARG A 135 -37.92 14.09 -13.68
N ARG A 136 -37.97 15.36 -14.11
CA ARG A 136 -39.04 15.82 -15.00
C ARG A 136 -38.96 15.03 -16.32
N ARG A 137 -39.96 14.18 -16.57
CA ARG A 137 -40.07 13.24 -17.71
C ARG A 137 -39.20 11.97 -17.63
N ASP A 138 -38.66 11.65 -16.46
CA ASP A 138 -37.81 10.47 -16.28
C ASP A 138 -38.12 9.78 -14.94
N SER A 139 -38.40 8.48 -14.98
CA SER A 139 -38.96 7.75 -13.84
C SER A 139 -38.13 6.52 -13.54
N LEU A 140 -37.85 6.29 -12.25
CA LEU A 140 -37.12 5.11 -11.81
C LEU A 140 -37.87 3.80 -12.08
N ASN A 141 -39.18 3.84 -12.35
CA ASN A 141 -39.95 2.66 -12.75
C ASN A 141 -39.49 2.09 -14.10
N GLN A 142 -38.72 2.85 -14.89
CA GLN A 142 -38.10 2.33 -16.12
C GLN A 142 -37.14 1.16 -15.85
N PHE A 143 -36.61 1.05 -14.63
CA PHE A 143 -35.78 -0.08 -14.21
C PHE A 143 -36.58 -1.36 -13.96
N ASP A 144 -37.92 -1.32 -13.83
CA ASP A 144 -38.71 -2.47 -13.39
C ASP A 144 -38.52 -3.68 -14.32
N SER A 145 -38.63 -3.48 -15.64
CA SER A 145 -38.44 -4.54 -16.64
C SER A 145 -37.04 -5.16 -16.56
N PHE A 146 -36.01 -4.33 -16.47
CA PHE A 146 -34.62 -4.76 -16.32
C PHE A 146 -34.41 -5.56 -15.02
N LEU A 147 -34.93 -5.07 -13.89
CA LEU A 147 -34.78 -5.72 -12.58
C LEU A 147 -35.54 -7.05 -12.51
N ILE A 148 -36.70 -7.16 -13.16
CA ILE A 148 -37.44 -8.41 -13.32
C ILE A 148 -36.63 -9.40 -14.15
N TYR A 149 -36.10 -8.97 -15.30
CA TYR A 149 -35.26 -9.81 -16.15
C TYR A 149 -34.03 -10.32 -15.40
N ALA A 150 -33.33 -9.44 -14.69
CA ALA A 150 -32.16 -9.78 -13.89
C ALA A 150 -32.48 -10.81 -12.82
N LYS A 151 -33.58 -10.61 -12.09
CA LYS A 151 -34.06 -11.56 -11.07
C LYS A 151 -34.38 -12.92 -11.68
N ASN A 152 -35.09 -12.95 -12.81
CA ASN A 152 -35.51 -14.19 -13.47
C ASN A 152 -34.32 -14.99 -14.04
N ASN A 153 -33.23 -14.31 -14.41
CA ASN A 153 -32.01 -14.96 -14.90
C ASN A 153 -30.97 -15.20 -13.79
N GLY A 154 -31.30 -14.92 -12.52
CA GLY A 154 -30.37 -15.11 -11.41
C GLY A 154 -29.14 -14.20 -11.46
N ILE A 155 -29.23 -13.04 -12.12
CA ILE A 155 -28.16 -12.04 -12.22
C ILE A 155 -28.40 -11.00 -11.12
N PRO A 156 -27.60 -10.99 -10.05
CA PRO A 156 -27.74 -9.98 -9.03
C PRO A 156 -27.27 -8.62 -9.56
N VAL A 157 -28.02 -7.58 -9.21
CA VAL A 157 -27.73 -6.19 -9.56
C VAL A 157 -27.71 -5.37 -8.29
N LEU A 158 -26.63 -4.62 -8.11
CA LEU A 158 -26.42 -3.67 -7.02
C LEU A 158 -26.22 -2.26 -7.58
N PHE A 159 -26.68 -1.26 -6.84
CA PHE A 159 -26.58 0.16 -7.17
C PHE A 159 -25.82 0.88 -6.07
N ALA A 160 -24.92 1.79 -6.44
CA ALA A 160 -24.21 2.64 -5.53
C ALA A 160 -25.17 3.50 -4.70
N ASN A 161 -24.92 3.54 -3.41
CA ASN A 161 -25.60 4.40 -2.45
C ASN A 161 -24.53 5.17 -1.66
N GLY A 162 -24.64 6.49 -1.64
CA GLY A 162 -23.76 7.34 -0.84
C GLY A 162 -24.09 7.28 0.64
N LEU A 163 -23.20 7.84 1.47
CA LEU A 163 -23.43 7.99 2.91
C LEU A 163 -24.36 9.13 3.25
N ARG A 164 -25.11 8.97 4.33
CA ARG A 164 -26.10 9.98 4.75
C ARG A 164 -25.46 11.24 5.28
N ARG A 165 -24.26 11.11 5.86
CA ARG A 165 -23.46 12.22 6.38
C ARG A 165 -23.17 13.27 5.30
N ASP A 166 -22.98 12.86 4.05
CA ASP A 166 -22.63 13.76 2.95
C ASP A 166 -23.88 14.31 2.23
N GLY A 167 -25.04 14.21 2.87
CA GLY A 167 -26.31 14.66 2.31
C GLY A 167 -26.90 13.69 1.27
N TYR A 168 -26.39 12.46 1.17
CA TYR A 168 -27.00 11.44 0.31
C TYR A 168 -28.21 10.79 1.02
N GLY A 169 -29.39 10.93 0.42
CA GLY A 169 -30.56 10.14 0.81
C GLY A 169 -30.38 8.66 0.44
N PRO A 170 -31.15 7.74 1.07
CA PRO A 170 -31.20 6.36 0.62
C PRO A 170 -31.68 6.29 -0.83
N LEU A 171 -31.23 5.27 -1.58
CA LEU A 171 -31.74 5.03 -2.92
C LEU A 171 -33.28 4.92 -2.92
N PRO A 172 -33.97 5.69 -3.78
CA PRO A 172 -35.42 5.64 -3.93
C PRO A 172 -35.90 4.29 -4.51
N PRO A 173 -37.16 3.86 -4.25
CA PRO A 173 -37.76 2.72 -4.92
C PRO A 173 -37.72 2.89 -6.46
N PRO A 174 -37.53 1.81 -7.24
CA PRO A 174 -37.43 0.40 -6.83
C PRO A 174 -36.01 -0.04 -6.41
N LEU A 175 -35.03 0.87 -6.36
CA LEU A 175 -33.61 0.55 -6.19
C LEU A 175 -33.20 0.31 -4.73
N THR A 176 -34.03 0.70 -3.76
CA THR A 176 -33.71 0.71 -2.32
C THR A 176 -33.15 -0.61 -1.78
N HIS A 177 -33.70 -1.75 -2.19
CA HIS A 177 -33.29 -3.07 -1.68
C HIS A 177 -32.04 -3.65 -2.37
N ARG A 178 -31.46 -2.89 -3.29
CA ARG A 178 -30.31 -3.28 -4.12
C ARG A 178 -29.15 -2.31 -3.94
N SER A 179 -29.11 -1.57 -2.84
CA SER A 179 -28.04 -0.61 -2.55
C SER A 179 -26.78 -1.31 -2.05
N ALA A 180 -25.61 -0.82 -2.45
CA ALA A 180 -24.33 -1.06 -1.79
C ALA A 180 -23.60 0.26 -1.57
N THR A 181 -22.84 0.38 -0.49
CA THR A 181 -22.23 1.65 -0.09
C THR A 181 -21.03 1.96 -0.98
N ALA A 182 -21.12 3.01 -1.79
CA ALA A 182 -20.05 3.45 -2.69
C ALA A 182 -19.36 4.68 -2.08
N GLU A 183 -18.87 4.56 -0.86
CA GLU A 183 -18.10 5.63 -0.24
C GLU A 183 -16.62 5.44 -0.50
N TRP A 184 -15.95 6.57 -0.69
CA TRP A 184 -14.52 6.68 -0.71
C TRP A 184 -14.08 7.66 0.37
N ASN A 185 -13.17 7.22 1.25
CA ASN A 185 -12.48 8.13 2.14
C ASN A 185 -11.29 8.75 1.38
N ALA A 186 -11.54 9.89 0.73
CA ALA A 186 -10.60 10.56 -0.17
C ALA A 186 -9.21 10.86 0.43
N GLY A 187 -9.07 10.83 1.76
CA GLY A 187 -7.82 11.13 2.46
C GLY A 187 -6.94 9.91 2.78
N SER A 188 -7.51 8.70 2.83
CA SER A 188 -6.76 7.49 3.14
C SER A 188 -6.59 6.68 1.88
N ASN A 189 -5.37 6.27 1.52
CA ASN A 189 -5.11 5.31 0.42
C ASN A 189 -5.66 3.89 0.71
N LEU A 190 -6.75 3.83 1.46
CA LEU A 190 -7.40 2.69 2.06
C LEU A 190 -8.84 2.67 1.59
N TYR A 191 -9.25 1.49 1.17
CA TYR A 191 -10.61 1.18 0.79
C TYR A 191 -11.31 0.53 2.00
N ALA A 192 -12.29 1.23 2.57
CA ALA A 192 -13.07 0.69 3.67
C ALA A 192 -13.93 -0.49 3.20
N LEU A 193 -13.77 -1.65 3.82
CA LEU A 193 -14.64 -2.81 3.55
C LEU A 193 -16.00 -2.67 4.26
N GLN A 194 -15.99 -1.95 5.38
CA GLN A 194 -17.13 -1.70 6.22
C GLN A 194 -17.15 -0.24 6.62
N VAL A 195 -18.30 0.40 6.43
CA VAL A 195 -18.50 1.82 6.61
C VAL A 195 -19.53 2.04 7.72
N ALA A 196 -19.19 2.89 8.66
CA ALA A 196 -20.10 3.34 9.70
C ALA A 196 -21.10 4.37 9.14
N ASP A 197 -22.37 3.98 9.01
CA ASP A 197 -23.47 4.88 8.64
C ASP A 197 -24.30 5.27 9.88
N CYS A 198 -24.88 6.46 9.83
CA CYS A 198 -25.75 6.97 10.88
C CYS A 198 -27.21 6.60 10.63
N SER A 199 -27.94 6.37 11.72
CA SER A 199 -29.37 6.09 11.67
C SER A 199 -30.17 7.28 11.11
N VAL A 200 -31.38 7.02 10.58
CA VAL A 200 -32.27 8.07 10.03
C VAL A 200 -32.63 9.04 11.15
N GLY A 201 -32.40 10.34 10.96
CA GLY A 201 -32.85 11.39 11.88
C GLY A 201 -31.94 11.64 13.09
N THR A 202 -30.80 10.97 13.19
CA THR A 202 -29.75 11.25 14.18
C THR A 202 -28.62 12.04 13.53
N THR A 203 -28.28 13.20 14.07
CA THR A 203 -27.06 13.93 13.68
C THR A 203 -25.85 13.16 14.21
N CYS A 204 -24.89 12.86 13.34
CA CYS A 204 -23.60 12.26 13.73
C CYS A 204 -22.70 13.31 14.40
N ASP A 205 -23.25 14.17 15.26
CA ASP A 205 -22.44 15.13 15.98
C ASP A 205 -21.52 14.35 16.92
N GLN A 206 -20.22 14.52 16.71
CA GLN A 206 -19.13 13.80 17.39
C GLN A 206 -19.05 14.09 18.91
N GLY A 207 -20.08 14.69 19.50
CA GLY A 207 -20.06 15.26 20.83
C GLY A 207 -20.40 14.27 21.95
N VAL A 208 -21.61 13.75 22.03
CA VAL A 208 -22.07 13.13 23.30
C VAL A 208 -23.14 12.06 23.06
N GLY A 209 -22.71 10.80 23.00
CA GLY A 209 -23.60 9.64 23.10
C GLY A 209 -23.26 8.53 22.10
N ARG A 210 -23.03 7.31 22.61
CA ARG A 210 -22.87 6.08 21.81
C ARG A 210 -24.20 5.73 21.11
N GLN A 211 -24.56 6.47 20.08
CA GLN A 211 -25.73 6.14 19.25
C GLN A 211 -25.41 4.93 18.36
N HIS A 212 -26.46 4.20 17.99
CA HIS A 212 -26.39 2.99 17.18
C HIS A 212 -25.78 3.28 15.79
N MET A 213 -24.49 3.02 15.66
CA MET A 213 -23.74 3.05 14.42
C MET A 213 -24.13 1.82 13.59
N ILE A 214 -24.67 2.04 12.38
CA ILE A 214 -25.02 0.95 11.47
C ILE A 214 -23.81 0.71 10.58
N VAL A 215 -23.13 -0.41 10.79
CA VAL A 215 -22.03 -0.82 9.91
C VAL A 215 -22.61 -1.41 8.63
N ARG A 216 -22.26 -0.83 7.48
CA ARG A 216 -22.64 -1.30 6.15
C ARG A 216 -21.41 -1.77 5.39
N ASP A 217 -21.56 -2.83 4.62
CA ASP A 217 -20.49 -3.25 3.71
C ASP A 217 -20.34 -2.23 2.57
N SER A 218 -19.11 -2.04 2.10
CA SER A 218 -18.83 -1.28 0.89
C SER A 218 -19.27 -2.03 -0.36
N ALA A 219 -19.27 -1.34 -1.51
CA ALA A 219 -19.75 -1.88 -2.77
C ALA A 219 -18.95 -3.13 -3.21
N ALA A 220 -17.61 -3.06 -3.17
CA ALA A 220 -16.76 -4.18 -3.54
C ALA A 220 -16.95 -5.36 -2.58
N PHE A 221 -17.05 -5.11 -1.26
CA PHE A 221 -17.23 -6.19 -0.29
C PHE A 221 -18.62 -6.84 -0.36
N THR A 222 -19.66 -6.03 -0.58
CA THR A 222 -21.02 -6.53 -0.84
C THR A 222 -21.04 -7.41 -2.09
N MET A 223 -20.38 -6.97 -3.16
CA MET A 223 -20.28 -7.75 -4.40
C MET A 223 -19.51 -9.06 -4.18
N TYR A 224 -18.39 -9.02 -3.46
CA TYR A 224 -17.60 -10.20 -3.08
C TYR A 224 -18.42 -11.23 -2.32
N ARG A 225 -19.12 -10.82 -1.25
CA ARG A 225 -20.01 -11.70 -0.47
C ARG A 225 -21.10 -12.32 -1.33
N LEU A 226 -21.72 -11.49 -2.19
CA LEU A 226 -22.81 -11.90 -3.06
C LEU A 226 -22.35 -12.97 -4.06
N VAL A 227 -21.28 -12.73 -4.81
CA VAL A 227 -20.82 -13.71 -5.81
C VAL A 227 -20.26 -14.97 -5.17
N CYS A 228 -19.56 -14.87 -4.04
CA CYS A 228 -19.06 -16.03 -3.32
C CYS A 228 -20.20 -16.91 -2.79
N LYS A 229 -21.31 -16.32 -2.32
CA LYS A 229 -22.52 -17.07 -1.95
C LYS A 229 -23.09 -17.87 -3.14
N HIS A 230 -22.90 -17.40 -4.37
CA HIS A 230 -23.34 -18.05 -5.60
C HIS A 230 -22.28 -18.97 -6.24
N GLY A 231 -21.28 -19.42 -5.47
CA GLY A 231 -20.34 -20.46 -5.90
C GLY A 231 -19.32 -19.99 -6.92
N PHE A 232 -18.72 -18.81 -6.71
CA PHE A 232 -17.72 -18.23 -7.60
C PHE A 232 -16.33 -18.87 -7.44
N GLN A 233 -16.24 -20.17 -7.75
CA GLN A 233 -15.01 -20.96 -7.69
C GLN A 233 -14.05 -20.65 -8.86
N PRO A 234 -12.72 -20.81 -8.68
CA PRO A 234 -12.01 -21.16 -7.44
C PRO A 234 -11.75 -19.98 -6.49
N TYR A 235 -12.23 -18.77 -6.84
CA TYR A 235 -11.91 -17.52 -6.13
C TYR A 235 -12.50 -17.41 -4.72
N CYS A 236 -13.53 -18.20 -4.44
CA CYS A 236 -14.20 -18.20 -3.15
C CYS A 236 -14.04 -19.58 -2.50
N SER A 237 -13.03 -19.76 -1.65
CA SER A 237 -12.75 -21.05 -1.02
C SER A 237 -13.89 -21.53 -0.10
N HIS A 238 -14.55 -20.63 0.63
CA HIS A 238 -15.65 -20.94 1.56
C HIS A 238 -16.66 -19.79 1.70
N ALA A 239 -17.71 -20.00 2.52
CA ALA A 239 -18.61 -18.93 2.92
C ALA A 239 -17.83 -17.77 3.56
N VAL A 240 -17.98 -16.56 3.02
CA VAL A 240 -17.27 -15.37 3.48
C VAL A 240 -17.66 -15.09 4.93
N ASN A 241 -16.71 -15.19 5.86
CA ASN A 241 -16.90 -14.82 7.26
C ASN A 241 -16.56 -13.33 7.43
N PRO A 242 -17.55 -12.45 7.68
CA PRO A 242 -17.32 -11.00 7.79
C PRO A 242 -16.36 -10.62 8.92
N SER A 243 -16.22 -11.44 9.96
CA SER A 243 -15.32 -11.14 11.08
C SER A 243 -13.84 -11.16 10.68
N ARG A 244 -13.50 -11.67 9.50
CA ARG A 244 -12.14 -11.66 8.95
C ARG A 244 -11.86 -10.47 8.02
N PHE A 245 -12.83 -9.56 7.85
CA PHE A 245 -12.77 -8.41 6.94
C PHE A 245 -13.07 -7.10 7.68
N THR A 246 -12.49 -6.94 8.87
CA THR A 246 -12.75 -5.79 9.75
C THR A 246 -11.80 -4.61 9.50
N ALA A 247 -10.65 -4.85 8.87
CA ALA A 247 -9.65 -3.81 8.61
C ALA A 247 -9.85 -3.22 7.21
N ASP A 248 -9.55 -1.95 7.05
CA ASP A 248 -9.56 -1.29 5.73
C ASP A 248 -8.50 -1.91 4.82
N MET A 249 -8.85 -2.04 3.55
CA MET A 249 -8.03 -2.68 2.52
C MET A 249 -7.10 -1.68 1.86
N ALA A 250 -5.81 -1.99 1.82
CA ALA A 250 -4.84 -1.29 1.01
C ALA A 250 -4.92 -1.81 -0.44
N LEU A 251 -5.40 -0.96 -1.36
CA LEU A 251 -5.56 -1.36 -2.75
C LEU A 251 -4.21 -1.64 -3.41
N ARG A 252 -4.12 -2.81 -4.02
CA ARG A 252 -3.02 -3.22 -4.90
C ARG A 252 -3.49 -3.07 -6.33
N TRP A 253 -2.74 -2.28 -7.08
CA TRP A 253 -3.01 -2.04 -8.49
C TRP A 253 -2.11 -2.91 -9.36
N GLY A 254 -2.62 -3.38 -10.48
CA GLY A 254 -1.81 -4.03 -11.52
C GLY A 254 -1.59 -3.14 -12.72
N THR A 255 -0.47 -3.34 -13.42
CA THR A 255 -0.16 -2.64 -14.69
C THR A 255 -0.37 -3.51 -15.92
N LEU A 256 -0.66 -4.80 -15.75
CA LEU A 256 -0.92 -5.68 -16.89
C LEU A 256 -2.29 -5.40 -17.47
N LEU A 257 -2.34 -4.99 -18.73
CA LEU A 257 -3.59 -4.84 -19.44
C LEU A 257 -4.29 -6.21 -19.62
N SER A 258 -5.60 -6.25 -19.42
CA SER A 258 -6.43 -7.41 -19.79
C SER A 258 -6.14 -7.81 -21.25
N PRO A 259 -5.87 -9.10 -21.55
CA PRO A 259 -5.61 -9.54 -22.93
C PRO A 259 -6.74 -9.19 -23.90
N GLN A 260 -7.99 -9.20 -23.42
CA GLN A 260 -9.17 -8.84 -24.18
C GLN A 260 -9.28 -7.33 -24.45
N GLN A 261 -8.59 -6.48 -23.70
CA GLN A 261 -8.61 -5.03 -23.94
C GLN A 261 -8.13 -4.70 -25.36
N ARG A 262 -7.19 -5.47 -25.91
CA ARG A 262 -6.67 -5.29 -27.27
C ARG A 262 -7.72 -5.49 -28.36
N LEU A 263 -8.81 -6.19 -28.06
CA LEU A 263 -9.92 -6.39 -29.00
C LEU A 263 -10.74 -5.11 -29.14
N ILE A 264 -10.84 -4.33 -28.08
CA ILE A 264 -11.75 -3.17 -27.99
C ILE A 264 -10.99 -1.85 -28.14
N ALA A 265 -9.76 -1.79 -27.61
CA ALA A 265 -8.90 -0.64 -27.70
C ALA A 265 -8.43 -0.45 -29.14
N GLY A 266 -8.61 0.75 -29.69
CA GLY A 266 -8.04 1.09 -30.99
C GLY A 266 -6.49 1.00 -30.96
N PRO A 267 -5.82 0.85 -32.12
CA PRO A 267 -4.36 0.68 -32.17
C PRO A 267 -3.58 1.76 -31.42
N ARG A 268 -4.07 3.01 -31.44
CA ARG A 268 -3.47 4.14 -30.71
C ARG A 268 -3.58 4.02 -29.19
N ALA A 269 -4.72 3.54 -28.70
CA ALA A 269 -4.93 3.34 -27.27
C ALA A 269 -4.01 2.23 -26.73
N ILE A 270 -3.69 1.23 -27.56
CA ILE A 270 -2.75 0.16 -27.20
C ILE A 270 -1.30 0.65 -27.24
N THR A 271 -0.91 1.46 -28.23
CA THR A 271 0.47 2.01 -28.28
C THR A 271 0.77 2.92 -27.09
N ASP A 272 -0.25 3.63 -26.60
CA ASP A 272 -0.15 4.47 -25.41
C ASP A 272 -0.22 3.67 -24.11
N CYS A 273 -0.40 2.35 -24.16
CA CYS A 273 -0.29 1.46 -23.01
C CYS A 273 0.98 0.62 -23.16
N GLN A 274 2.01 0.95 -22.37
CA GLN A 274 3.25 0.16 -22.35
C GLN A 274 2.96 -1.24 -21.78
N THR A 275 2.63 -2.20 -22.64
CA THR A 275 2.49 -3.60 -22.21
C THR A 275 3.88 -4.22 -22.16
N PHE A 276 4.51 -4.21 -20.98
CA PHE A 276 5.65 -5.09 -20.76
C PHE A 276 5.19 -6.54 -20.82
N GLY A 277 6.04 -7.41 -21.37
CA GLY A 277 5.72 -8.82 -21.49
C GLY A 277 5.45 -9.47 -20.13
N PRO A 278 4.75 -10.61 -20.09
CA PRO A 278 4.42 -11.31 -18.85
C PRO A 278 5.65 -11.88 -18.12
N GLN A 279 6.84 -11.82 -18.74
CA GLN A 279 8.07 -12.41 -18.24
C GLN A 279 8.52 -11.74 -16.92
N PRO A 280 9.01 -12.52 -15.94
CA PRO A 280 9.44 -11.97 -14.65
C PRO A 280 10.47 -10.85 -14.76
N TRP A 281 11.45 -10.99 -15.65
CA TRP A 281 12.51 -10.00 -15.83
C TRP A 281 12.00 -8.67 -16.42
N SER A 282 11.06 -8.70 -17.35
CA SER A 282 10.47 -7.47 -17.90
C SER A 282 9.67 -6.71 -16.84
N ARG A 283 9.01 -7.42 -15.92
CA ARG A 283 8.32 -6.80 -14.77
C ARG A 283 9.29 -6.17 -13.78
N PHE A 284 10.41 -6.83 -13.51
CA PHE A 284 11.47 -6.26 -12.68
C PHE A 284 12.05 -4.99 -13.29
N LEU A 285 12.40 -5.00 -14.58
CA LEU A 285 12.85 -3.80 -15.28
C LEU A 285 11.78 -2.69 -15.29
N GLN A 286 10.51 -3.05 -15.47
CA GLN A 286 9.39 -2.11 -15.38
C GLN A 286 9.28 -1.50 -13.97
N SER A 287 9.46 -2.30 -12.93
CA SER A 287 9.46 -1.84 -11.53
C SER A 287 10.59 -0.84 -11.27
N LEU A 288 11.80 -1.08 -11.79
CA LEU A 288 12.91 -0.12 -11.72
C LEU A 288 12.63 1.17 -12.51
N GLU A 289 12.07 1.06 -13.72
CA GLU A 289 11.68 2.22 -14.53
C GLU A 289 10.59 3.06 -13.82
N ASN A 290 9.58 2.39 -13.27
CA ASN A 290 8.52 2.98 -12.48
C ASN A 290 9.07 3.68 -11.23
N ALA A 291 10.03 3.06 -10.52
CA ALA A 291 10.72 3.67 -9.38
C ALA A 291 11.44 4.96 -9.78
N GLY A 292 12.25 4.92 -10.85
CA GLY A 292 12.98 6.08 -11.35
C GLY A 292 12.05 7.22 -11.80
N ARG A 293 10.94 6.89 -12.46
CA ARG A 293 9.90 7.86 -12.83
C ARG A 293 9.21 8.48 -11.62
N SER A 294 8.90 7.67 -10.61
CA SER A 294 8.29 8.14 -9.37
C SER A 294 9.21 9.11 -8.62
N LEU A 295 10.53 8.86 -8.61
CA LEU A 295 11.52 9.76 -7.97
C LEU A 295 11.72 11.08 -8.71
N THR A 296 11.51 11.09 -10.03
CA THR A 296 11.65 12.30 -10.86
C THR A 296 10.37 13.10 -11.00
N HIS A 297 9.27 12.66 -10.36
CA HIS A 297 7.91 13.19 -10.54
C HIS A 297 7.42 13.19 -11.99
N LEU A 298 8.11 12.49 -12.89
CA LEU A 298 7.73 12.28 -14.29
C LEU A 298 6.72 11.14 -14.37
N ILE A 299 5.57 11.31 -13.70
CA ILE A 299 4.51 10.30 -13.74
C ILE A 299 3.90 10.32 -15.15
N PRO A 300 4.02 9.23 -15.94
CA PRO A 300 3.45 9.18 -17.27
C PRO A 300 1.93 9.25 -17.19
N ARG A 301 1.31 9.94 -18.15
CA ARG A 301 -0.16 10.09 -18.28
C ARG A 301 -0.85 8.83 -18.83
N GLN A 302 -0.27 7.64 -18.66
CA GLN A 302 -0.83 6.43 -19.28
C GLN A 302 -2.05 5.95 -18.48
N ARG A 303 -3.25 6.34 -18.96
CA ARG A 303 -4.55 5.93 -18.41
C ARG A 303 -4.94 4.54 -18.91
N CYS A 304 -4.17 3.54 -18.53
CA CYS A 304 -4.45 2.16 -18.90
C CYS A 304 -5.12 1.48 -17.71
N PRO A 305 -6.45 1.30 -17.73
CA PRO A 305 -7.13 0.58 -16.66
C PRO A 305 -6.62 -0.87 -16.62
N TYR A 306 -6.54 -1.43 -15.41
CA TYR A 306 -6.10 -2.80 -15.22
C TYR A 306 -7.15 -3.77 -15.78
N GLU A 307 -8.41 -3.59 -15.39
CA GLU A 307 -9.53 -4.40 -15.81
C GLU A 307 -9.93 -4.13 -17.27
N LEU A 308 -10.64 -5.11 -17.86
CA LEU A 308 -11.28 -4.92 -19.16
C LEU A 308 -12.26 -3.75 -19.08
N THR A 309 -11.93 -2.63 -19.74
CA THR A 309 -12.76 -1.43 -19.73
C THR A 309 -13.33 -1.17 -21.11
N ILE A 310 -14.66 -1.13 -21.18
CA ILE A 310 -15.46 -0.93 -22.39
C ILE A 310 -16.14 0.43 -22.28
N ASP A 311 -16.00 1.28 -23.28
CA ASP A 311 -16.80 2.51 -23.35
C ASP A 311 -18.27 2.13 -23.60
N ALA A 312 -19.21 2.68 -22.85
CA ALA A 312 -20.63 2.33 -23.01
C ALA A 312 -21.15 2.58 -24.45
N ALA A 313 -20.55 3.53 -25.19
CA ALA A 313 -20.87 3.77 -26.59
C ALA A 313 -20.52 2.59 -27.51
N GLN A 314 -19.61 1.72 -27.05
CA GLN A 314 -19.18 0.51 -27.74
C GLN A 314 -20.13 -0.67 -27.52
N LEU A 315 -21.08 -0.61 -26.59
CA LEU A 315 -22.01 -1.72 -26.37
C LEU A 315 -23.03 -1.89 -27.51
N ASN A 316 -23.33 -0.80 -28.22
CA ASN A 316 -24.25 -0.84 -29.34
C ASN A 316 -23.59 -1.51 -30.56
N GLN A 317 -24.09 -2.68 -30.96
CA GLN A 317 -23.59 -3.50 -32.08
C GLN A 317 -23.51 -2.73 -33.40
N ALA A 318 -24.35 -1.71 -33.59
CA ALA A 318 -24.37 -0.86 -34.80
C ALA A 318 -23.09 -0.04 -35.01
N THR A 319 -22.34 0.26 -33.95
CA THR A 319 -21.12 1.09 -34.03
C THR A 319 -19.90 0.32 -34.57
N TRP A 320 -19.97 -1.02 -34.62
CA TRP A 320 -18.82 -1.91 -34.87
C TRP A 320 -18.73 -2.50 -36.29
N GLY A 321 -19.50 -1.96 -37.23
CA GLY A 321 -19.51 -2.37 -38.65
C GLY A 321 -18.73 -1.49 -39.62
N THR A 322 -17.83 -0.60 -39.14
CA THR A 322 -17.01 0.22 -40.05
C THR A 322 -15.80 -0.57 -40.56
N ARG A 323 -15.37 -0.32 -41.81
CA ARG A 323 -14.36 -1.09 -42.59
C ARG A 323 -13.03 -1.43 -41.87
N ASN A 324 -12.72 -0.80 -40.74
CA ASN A 324 -11.42 -0.86 -40.08
C ASN A 324 -11.43 -1.55 -38.71
N HIS A 325 -12.59 -1.98 -38.18
CA HIS A 325 -12.65 -2.69 -36.89
C HIS A 325 -13.36 -4.04 -37.09
N PRO A 326 -12.71 -5.17 -36.81
CA PRO A 326 -13.38 -6.48 -36.84
C PRO A 326 -14.54 -6.47 -35.83
N SER A 327 -15.65 -7.12 -36.17
CA SER A 327 -16.80 -7.24 -35.28
C SER A 327 -16.40 -8.03 -34.02
N VAL A 328 -16.22 -7.32 -32.91
CA VAL A 328 -15.95 -7.93 -31.62
C VAL A 328 -17.28 -8.32 -30.99
N ASN A 329 -17.41 -9.59 -30.61
CA ASN A 329 -18.59 -10.07 -29.90
C ASN A 329 -18.54 -9.59 -28.44
N ILE A 330 -19.19 -8.45 -28.14
CA ILE A 330 -19.29 -7.88 -26.80
C ILE A 330 -19.88 -8.88 -25.80
N ASP A 331 -20.82 -9.73 -26.23
CA ASP A 331 -21.41 -10.73 -25.35
C ASP A 331 -20.34 -11.66 -24.80
N SER A 332 -19.41 -12.11 -25.65
CA SER A 332 -18.30 -12.98 -25.22
C SER A 332 -17.34 -12.29 -24.23
N LEU A 333 -17.28 -10.96 -24.26
CA LEU A 333 -16.42 -10.18 -23.38
C LEU A 333 -17.01 -9.98 -21.99
N LEU A 334 -18.34 -9.83 -21.88
CA LEU A 334 -19.04 -9.62 -20.61
C LEU A 334 -19.59 -10.92 -20.00
N HIS A 335 -19.69 -11.99 -20.79
CA HIS A 335 -20.26 -13.27 -20.35
C HIS A 335 -19.58 -13.82 -19.10
N GLY A 336 -20.39 -14.12 -18.07
CA GLY A 336 -19.92 -14.71 -16.82
C GLY A 336 -18.98 -13.82 -15.99
N ARG A 337 -18.80 -12.54 -16.35
CA ARG A 337 -18.02 -11.57 -15.58
C ARG A 337 -18.88 -10.80 -14.58
N VAL A 338 -18.25 -10.28 -13.54
CA VAL A 338 -18.83 -9.22 -12.72
C VAL A 338 -18.59 -7.90 -13.43
N VAL A 339 -19.67 -7.18 -13.75
CA VAL A 339 -19.62 -5.95 -14.53
C VAL A 339 -19.86 -4.75 -13.64
N PHE A 340 -18.93 -3.81 -13.64
CA PHE A 340 -19.04 -2.54 -12.95
C PHE A 340 -19.36 -1.44 -13.97
N LEU A 341 -20.50 -0.78 -13.83
CA LEU A 341 -20.90 0.35 -14.68
C LEU A 341 -20.71 1.66 -13.92
N GLY A 342 -19.97 2.62 -14.47
CA GLY A 342 -19.79 3.93 -13.85
C GLY A 342 -19.47 5.03 -14.84
N ALA A 343 -19.26 6.26 -14.36
CA ALA A 343 -18.98 7.43 -15.19
C ALA A 343 -17.49 7.77 -15.24
N ASP A 344 -16.97 8.10 -16.43
CA ASP A 344 -15.64 8.67 -16.65
C ASP A 344 -15.79 9.97 -17.46
N LEU A 345 -16.27 11.01 -16.78
CA LEU A 345 -16.60 12.30 -17.38
C LEU A 345 -15.62 13.36 -16.92
N ARG A 346 -15.05 14.14 -17.86
CA ARG A 346 -14.12 15.22 -17.53
C ARG A 346 -14.73 16.32 -16.64
N ALA A 347 -16.05 16.49 -16.71
CA ALA A 347 -16.78 17.49 -15.95
C ALA A 347 -17.13 17.03 -14.52
N GLU A 348 -17.11 15.72 -14.26
CA GLU A 348 -17.33 15.17 -12.93
C GLU A 348 -16.00 14.78 -12.28
N HIS A 349 -15.87 15.09 -11.00
CA HIS A 349 -14.64 14.84 -10.25
C HIS A 349 -14.62 13.46 -9.58
N ASP A 350 -15.37 12.49 -10.11
CA ASP A 350 -15.33 11.10 -9.64
C ASP A 350 -14.12 10.35 -10.23
N VAL A 351 -12.93 10.86 -9.90
CA VAL A 351 -11.66 10.31 -10.36
C VAL A 351 -10.78 9.95 -9.17
N VAL A 352 -10.21 8.75 -9.23
CA VAL A 352 -9.30 8.23 -8.22
C VAL A 352 -7.88 8.32 -8.77
N ARG A 353 -6.96 8.80 -7.93
CA ARG A 353 -5.53 8.85 -8.26
C ARG A 353 -4.89 7.50 -7.94
N VAL A 354 -4.64 6.74 -8.97
CA VAL A 354 -3.90 5.49 -8.92
C VAL A 354 -2.39 5.77 -9.04
N PRO A 355 -1.56 5.32 -8.09
CA PRO A 355 -0.11 5.45 -8.20
C PRO A 355 0.39 4.87 -9.53
N GLY A 356 1.39 5.47 -10.17
CA GLY A 356 1.96 4.96 -11.43
C GLY A 356 1.07 5.03 -12.69
N VAL A 357 -0.26 5.03 -12.57
CA VAL A 357 -1.23 5.06 -13.70
C VAL A 357 -1.83 6.45 -13.90
N GLY A 358 -2.11 7.18 -12.80
CA GLY A 358 -2.70 8.51 -12.85
C GLY A 358 -4.16 8.53 -12.43
N LEU A 359 -4.99 9.35 -13.09
CA LEU A 359 -6.41 9.47 -12.76
C LEU A 359 -7.23 8.43 -13.53
N LEU A 360 -8.01 7.63 -12.82
CA LEU A 360 -9.01 6.70 -13.34
C LEU A 360 -10.41 7.08 -12.81
N ALA A 361 -11.47 6.59 -13.45
CA ALA A 361 -12.83 6.75 -12.94
C ALA A 361 -13.03 6.06 -11.58
N GLY A 362 -13.87 6.62 -10.70
CA GLY A 362 -14.15 6.08 -9.36
C GLY A 362 -14.59 4.62 -9.37
N VAL A 363 -15.40 4.23 -10.35
CA VAL A 363 -15.83 2.84 -10.55
C VAL A 363 -14.67 1.84 -10.71
N GLN A 364 -13.51 2.28 -11.22
CA GLN A 364 -12.31 1.43 -11.35
C GLN A 364 -11.73 1.07 -9.98
N GLU A 365 -11.86 1.94 -9.00
CA GLU A 365 -11.48 1.64 -7.62
C GLU A 365 -12.35 0.52 -7.04
N GLN A 366 -13.67 0.58 -7.27
CA GLN A 366 -14.60 -0.46 -6.84
C GLN A 366 -14.28 -1.82 -7.50
N ALA A 367 -13.94 -1.80 -8.79
CA ALA A 367 -13.53 -2.98 -9.54
C ALA A 367 -12.20 -3.56 -9.01
N MET A 368 -11.20 -2.72 -8.79
CA MET A 368 -9.89 -3.13 -8.26
C MET A 368 -9.98 -3.65 -6.82
N ALA A 369 -10.80 -3.01 -5.98
CA ALA A 369 -11.09 -3.48 -4.62
C ALA A 369 -11.71 -4.89 -4.65
N PHE A 370 -12.67 -5.12 -5.54
CA PHE A 370 -13.27 -6.43 -5.72
C PHE A 370 -12.27 -7.45 -6.27
N ASP A 371 -11.39 -7.06 -7.20
CA ASP A 371 -10.29 -7.90 -7.70
C ASP A 371 -9.31 -8.31 -6.59
N ASN A 372 -8.96 -7.38 -5.69
CA ASN A 372 -8.11 -7.64 -4.53
C ASN A 372 -8.76 -8.67 -3.61
N LEU A 373 -10.06 -8.55 -3.33
CA LEU A 373 -10.81 -9.51 -2.53
C LEU A 373 -10.90 -10.89 -3.20
N LEU A 374 -11.06 -10.97 -4.53
CA LEU A 374 -11.02 -12.24 -5.26
C LEU A 374 -9.62 -12.87 -5.30
N SER A 375 -8.58 -12.03 -5.37
CA SER A 375 -7.19 -12.47 -5.47
C SER A 375 -6.65 -12.98 -4.13
N PHE A 376 -6.94 -12.26 -3.04
CA PHE A 376 -6.36 -12.52 -1.72
C PHE A 376 -7.36 -13.06 -0.69
N GLY A 377 -8.66 -12.97 -0.93
CA GLY A 377 -9.68 -13.39 0.04
C GLY A 377 -9.51 -12.65 1.36
N ASN A 378 -9.44 -13.39 2.46
CA ASN A 378 -9.21 -12.85 3.81
C ASN A 378 -7.74 -12.49 4.10
N GLN A 379 -6.84 -12.64 3.14
CA GLN A 379 -5.42 -12.25 3.23
C GLN A 379 -5.14 -10.99 2.41
N TYR A 380 -6.18 -10.17 2.17
CA TYR A 380 -6.02 -8.90 1.47
C TYR A 380 -5.07 -7.98 2.22
N PHE A 381 -4.41 -7.07 1.50
CA PHE A 381 -3.54 -6.11 2.15
C PHE A 381 -4.38 -5.14 2.98
N HIS A 382 -4.01 -4.90 4.24
CA HIS A 382 -4.83 -4.14 5.17
C HIS A 382 -4.01 -3.20 6.05
N LYS A 383 -4.68 -2.25 6.71
CA LYS A 383 -4.06 -1.48 7.79
C LYS A 383 -3.67 -2.43 8.93
N PRO A 384 -2.48 -2.32 9.54
CA PRO A 384 -2.13 -3.09 10.73
C PRO A 384 -3.17 -2.86 11.84
N GLY A 385 -3.37 -3.88 12.68
CA GLY A 385 -4.25 -3.78 13.83
C GLY A 385 -3.76 -2.72 14.80
N ASP A 386 -4.67 -2.16 15.59
CA ASP A 386 -4.30 -1.24 16.66
C ASP A 386 -4.18 -2.01 17.98
N MET A 387 -2.98 -2.10 18.57
CA MET A 387 -2.79 -2.77 19.87
C MET A 387 -3.37 -1.97 21.02
N PHE A 388 -3.21 -0.65 20.95
CA PHE A 388 -3.59 0.26 22.01
C PHE A 388 -4.41 1.41 21.43
N HIS A 389 -5.63 1.55 21.93
CA HIS A 389 -6.56 2.62 21.59
C HIS A 389 -6.84 3.43 22.86
N ALA A 390 -6.15 4.56 23.02
CA ALA A 390 -6.57 5.62 23.92
C ALA A 390 -7.26 6.72 23.11
N ASN A 391 -8.18 7.48 23.72
CA ASN A 391 -9.05 8.46 23.05
C ASN A 391 -8.36 9.48 22.12
N MET A 392 -7.03 9.63 22.18
CA MET A 392 -6.25 10.52 21.30
C MET A 392 -5.04 9.85 20.63
N VAL A 393 -4.75 8.58 20.95
CA VAL A 393 -3.54 7.90 20.48
C VAL A 393 -3.86 6.45 20.15
N SER A 394 -3.70 6.09 18.87
CA SER A 394 -3.70 4.71 18.40
C SER A 394 -2.27 4.29 18.11
N ILE A 395 -1.79 3.24 18.78
CA ILE A 395 -0.51 2.61 18.45
C ILE A 395 -0.82 1.35 17.66
N SER A 396 -0.42 1.34 16.38
CA SER A 396 -0.59 0.19 15.50
C SER A 396 0.46 -0.88 15.75
N ASP A 397 0.14 -2.11 15.35
CA ASP A 397 1.06 -3.26 15.36
C ASP A 397 2.37 -2.94 14.63
N SER A 398 2.27 -2.17 13.54
CA SER A 398 3.42 -1.71 12.76
C SER A 398 4.36 -0.82 13.56
N VAL A 399 3.83 0.15 14.31
CA VAL A 399 4.64 1.08 15.13
C VAL A 399 5.37 0.33 16.24
N VAL A 400 4.71 -0.64 16.90
CA VAL A 400 5.36 -1.47 17.92
C VAL A 400 6.44 -2.35 17.29
N THR A 401 6.15 -2.98 16.16
CA THR A 401 7.11 -3.80 15.42
C THR A 401 8.32 -2.96 15.02
N GLU A 402 8.09 -1.75 14.52
CA GLU A 402 9.13 -0.78 14.18
C GLU A 402 9.99 -0.45 15.41
N ALA A 403 9.36 -0.11 16.55
CA ALA A 403 10.04 0.20 17.79
C ALA A 403 10.89 -0.97 18.33
N ILE A 404 10.41 -2.22 18.20
CA ILE A 404 11.16 -3.41 18.59
C ILE A 404 12.39 -3.58 17.70
N ILE A 405 12.24 -3.42 16.38
CA ILE A 405 13.36 -3.49 15.45
C ILE A 405 14.39 -2.39 15.78
N TRP A 406 13.93 -1.17 16.07
CA TRP A 406 14.78 -0.06 16.52
C TRP A 406 15.57 -0.39 17.77
N LEU A 407 14.91 -0.98 18.77
CA LEU A 407 15.55 -1.38 20.01
C LEU A 407 16.66 -2.40 19.76
N VAL A 408 16.39 -3.43 18.94
CA VAL A 408 17.37 -4.46 18.58
C VAL A 408 18.57 -3.86 17.85
N LEU A 409 18.33 -3.03 16.83
CA LEU A 409 19.39 -2.39 16.05
C LEU A 409 20.23 -1.40 16.89
N SER A 410 19.59 -0.67 17.81
CA SER A 410 20.28 0.25 18.72
C SER A 410 21.17 -0.49 19.70
N ILE A 411 20.69 -1.62 20.24
CA ILE A 411 21.48 -2.50 21.10
C ILE A 411 22.71 -3.04 20.35
N ASP A 412 22.52 -3.52 19.12
CA ASP A 412 23.62 -4.02 18.28
C ASP A 412 24.67 -2.92 17.99
N TYR A 413 24.22 -1.71 17.62
CA TYR A 413 25.08 -0.56 17.42
C TYR A 413 25.89 -0.20 18.68
N LEU A 414 25.23 -0.20 19.85
CA LEU A 414 25.92 0.05 21.13
C LEU A 414 27.02 -0.98 21.37
N PHE A 415 26.77 -2.27 21.07
CA PHE A 415 27.79 -3.30 21.19
C PHE A 415 28.96 -3.08 20.23
N VAL A 416 28.70 -2.73 18.97
CA VAL A 416 29.75 -2.39 17.99
C VAL A 416 30.60 -1.22 18.49
N LYS A 417 29.96 -0.15 18.96
CA LYS A 417 30.67 1.02 19.50
C LYS A 417 31.48 0.68 20.75
N MET A 418 30.93 -0.13 21.66
CA MET A 418 31.66 -0.61 22.84
C MET A 418 32.92 -1.41 22.43
N ASN A 419 32.83 -2.24 21.39
CA ASN A 419 33.97 -2.98 20.87
C ASN A 419 35.04 -2.05 20.25
N LEU A 420 34.62 -1.05 19.45
CA LEU A 420 35.54 -0.06 18.88
C LEU A 420 36.26 0.75 19.97
N MET A 421 35.54 1.21 21.00
CA MET A 421 36.15 1.92 22.13
C MET A 421 37.12 1.03 22.91
N GLN A 422 36.86 -0.27 23.01
CA GLN A 422 37.81 -1.20 23.61
C GLN A 422 39.09 -1.33 22.76
N ASP A 423 38.96 -1.33 21.44
CA ASP A 423 40.11 -1.45 20.54
C ASP A 423 40.95 -0.15 20.50
N GLU A 424 40.32 1.03 20.52
CA GLU A 424 41.04 2.30 20.66
C GLU A 424 41.77 2.39 22.00
N LYS A 425 41.11 1.95 23.10
CA LYS A 425 41.79 1.81 24.40
C LYS A 425 42.99 0.89 24.24
N LYS A 426 42.84 -0.30 23.66
CA LYS A 426 43.97 -1.23 23.44
C LYS A 426 45.11 -0.60 22.63
N ALA A 427 44.81 0.20 21.61
CA ALA A 427 45.82 0.91 20.81
C ALA A 427 46.60 1.93 21.67
N LYS A 428 45.90 2.79 22.42
CA LYS A 428 46.55 3.74 23.36
C LYS A 428 47.34 3.04 24.47
N TRP A 429 46.89 1.86 24.91
CA TRP A 429 47.63 1.03 25.86
C TRP A 429 48.85 0.35 25.23
N ALA A 430 48.83 0.06 23.93
CA ALA A 430 49.96 -0.51 23.20
C ALA A 430 51.11 0.48 22.99
N GLU A 431 50.92 1.78 23.20
CA GLU A 431 52.00 2.77 23.19
C GLU A 431 52.76 2.87 24.52
N ARG A 432 52.29 2.18 25.58
CA ARG A 432 52.95 2.17 26.90
C ARG A 432 54.12 1.18 26.99
N PRO A 433 55.15 1.45 27.83
CA PRO A 433 56.42 0.72 27.85
C PRO A 433 56.33 -0.81 27.98
N SER A 434 57.29 -1.49 27.34
CA SER A 434 57.31 -2.91 26.94
C SER A 434 57.09 -3.95 28.06
N TYR A 435 57.31 -3.61 29.33
CA TYR A 435 57.13 -4.53 30.45
C TYR A 435 55.65 -4.87 30.71
N MET A 436 54.74 -3.89 30.61
CA MET A 436 53.30 -4.11 30.82
C MET A 436 52.63 -4.86 29.65
N GLN A 437 53.18 -4.74 28.44
CA GLN A 437 52.65 -5.39 27.25
C GLN A 437 52.75 -6.93 27.31
N LYS A 438 53.84 -7.48 27.86
CA LYS A 438 54.07 -8.93 27.93
C LYS A 438 53.11 -9.68 28.85
N ILE A 439 52.70 -9.05 29.96
CA ILE A 439 51.80 -9.68 30.94
C ILE A 439 50.36 -9.70 30.42
N MET A 440 49.93 -8.66 29.72
CA MET A 440 48.54 -8.56 29.24
C MET A 440 48.27 -9.29 27.93
N LYS A 441 49.26 -9.41 27.03
CA LYS A 441 49.10 -10.12 25.74
C LYS A 441 48.65 -11.57 25.95
N LYS A 442 49.14 -12.24 27.00
CA LYS A 442 48.80 -13.63 27.32
C LYS A 442 47.40 -13.81 27.92
N HIS A 443 46.77 -12.75 28.45
CA HIS A 443 45.45 -12.85 29.09
C HIS A 443 44.30 -12.36 28.19
N ASN A 444 44.58 -11.42 27.27
CA ASN A 444 43.54 -10.80 26.44
C ASN A 444 43.25 -11.57 25.13
N GLU A 445 44.21 -12.33 24.59
CA GLU A 445 44.04 -13.13 23.37
C GLU A 445 43.10 -14.34 23.54
N TYR A 446 42.82 -14.78 24.78
CA TYR A 446 42.05 -16.01 25.02
C TYR A 446 40.58 -15.79 25.38
N ARG A 447 40.19 -14.66 25.99
CA ARG A 447 38.89 -14.57 26.69
C ARG A 447 37.81 -13.69 26.04
N GLN A 448 38.14 -12.70 25.21
CA GLN A 448 37.15 -11.69 24.80
C GLN A 448 36.72 -11.70 23.31
N SER A 449 37.50 -12.21 22.36
CA SER A 449 37.11 -12.12 20.93
C SER A 449 36.24 -13.27 20.42
N LYS A 450 36.32 -14.47 21.03
CA LYS A 450 35.60 -15.67 20.53
C LYS A 450 34.18 -15.82 21.08
N ILE A 451 33.95 -15.47 22.35
CA ILE A 451 32.65 -15.68 23.00
C ILE A 451 31.64 -14.60 22.59
N LEU A 452 32.06 -13.32 22.50
CA LEU A 452 31.15 -12.24 22.08
C LEU A 452 30.82 -12.28 20.58
N ARG A 453 31.79 -12.62 19.71
CA ARG A 453 31.56 -12.64 18.24
C ARG A 453 30.71 -13.82 17.77
N ALA A 454 30.72 -14.95 18.50
CA ALA A 454 29.91 -16.12 18.15
C ALA A 454 28.59 -16.22 18.96
N GLY A 455 28.57 -15.69 20.19
CA GLY A 455 27.44 -15.86 21.10
C GLY A 455 26.21 -15.03 20.71
N ILE A 456 26.39 -13.80 20.23
CA ILE A 456 25.28 -12.88 19.96
C ILE A 456 24.43 -13.31 18.75
N PRO A 457 25.02 -13.62 17.56
CA PRO A 457 24.23 -14.15 16.45
C PRO A 457 23.51 -15.45 16.83
N SER A 458 24.11 -16.28 17.70
CA SER A 458 23.54 -17.55 18.15
C SER A 458 22.37 -17.35 19.12
N LEU A 459 22.45 -16.40 20.05
CA LEU A 459 21.39 -16.08 21.01
C LEU A 459 20.21 -15.39 20.32
N MET A 460 20.47 -14.54 19.33
CA MET A 460 19.44 -13.88 18.54
C MET A 460 18.79 -14.85 17.56
N ALA A 461 19.56 -15.73 16.91
CA ALA A 461 19.02 -16.84 16.13
C ALA A 461 18.13 -17.74 17.00
N LEU A 462 18.55 -18.06 18.23
CA LEU A 462 17.74 -18.81 19.19
C LEU A 462 16.43 -18.08 19.53
N PHE A 463 16.49 -16.79 19.85
CA PHE A 463 15.31 -15.98 20.16
C PHE A 463 14.32 -15.92 18.97
N MET A 464 14.84 -15.70 17.76
CA MET A 464 14.02 -15.71 16.53
C MET A 464 13.45 -17.10 16.23
N THR A 465 14.19 -18.17 16.55
CA THR A 465 13.71 -19.55 16.44
C THR A 465 12.60 -19.82 17.45
N LEU A 466 12.67 -19.26 18.65
CA LEU A 466 11.62 -19.40 19.68
C LEU A 466 10.34 -18.64 19.29
N ILE A 467 10.45 -17.43 18.76
CA ILE A 467 9.30 -16.68 18.20
C ILE A 467 8.68 -17.46 17.03
N PHE A 468 9.51 -18.03 16.15
CA PHE A 468 9.06 -18.88 15.05
C PHE A 468 8.27 -20.10 15.56
N ILE A 469 8.78 -20.78 16.59
CA ILE A 469 8.10 -21.94 17.18
C ILE A 469 6.77 -21.52 17.78
N ASP A 470 6.71 -20.38 18.48
CA ASP A 470 5.49 -19.89 19.13
C ASP A 470 4.41 -19.48 18.12
N ASP A 471 4.74 -18.77 17.03
CA ASP A 471 3.75 -18.40 15.99
C ASP A 471 3.25 -19.63 15.20
N VAL A 472 4.15 -20.59 14.91
CA VAL A 472 3.79 -21.86 14.26
C VAL A 472 2.91 -22.74 15.15
N TYR A 473 3.14 -22.76 16.46
CA TYR A 473 2.33 -23.54 17.40
C TYR A 473 1.02 -22.82 17.79
N GLY A 474 1.04 -21.49 17.90
CA GLY A 474 -0.12 -20.68 18.29
C GLY A 474 -1.20 -20.62 17.22
N ARG A 475 -0.82 -20.67 15.94
CA ARG A 475 -1.76 -20.80 14.83
C ARG A 475 -2.07 -22.28 14.60
N ASN A 476 -2.99 -22.83 15.43
CA ASN A 476 -3.57 -24.18 15.33
C ASN A 476 -3.35 -24.86 13.97
N LEU A 477 -2.26 -25.65 13.88
CA LEU A 477 -1.88 -26.49 12.73
C LEU A 477 -2.96 -27.52 12.32
N THR A 478 -4.09 -27.57 13.02
CA THR A 478 -5.15 -28.55 12.87
C THR A 478 -6.05 -28.31 11.65
N GLU A 479 -6.07 -27.13 11.03
CA GLU A 479 -6.97 -26.86 9.87
C GLU A 479 -6.29 -26.80 8.49
N SER A 480 -4.97 -26.66 8.40
CA SER A 480 -4.29 -26.56 7.10
C SER A 480 -3.75 -27.91 6.62
N LYS A 481 -4.38 -28.48 5.58
CA LYS A 481 -3.86 -29.65 4.83
C LYS A 481 -2.53 -29.40 4.10
N ASN A 482 -1.95 -28.19 4.17
CA ASN A 482 -0.70 -27.81 3.50
C ASN A 482 0.42 -27.39 4.47
N SER A 483 0.50 -28.01 5.65
CA SER A 483 1.50 -27.66 6.68
C SER A 483 2.95 -27.65 6.18
N ALA A 484 3.32 -28.51 5.23
CA ALA A 484 4.68 -28.54 4.68
C ALA A 484 5.05 -27.31 3.82
N SER A 485 4.10 -26.77 3.04
CA SER A 485 4.33 -25.55 2.25
C SER A 485 4.53 -24.35 3.17
N THR A 486 3.66 -24.24 4.17
CA THR A 486 3.70 -23.18 5.18
C THR A 486 5.00 -23.22 5.99
N ILE A 487 5.46 -24.41 6.41
CA ILE A 487 6.75 -24.57 7.12
C ILE A 487 7.94 -24.17 6.23
N LEU A 488 7.91 -24.53 4.94
CA LEU A 488 8.96 -24.17 3.99
C LEU A 488 9.01 -22.66 3.73
N GLU A 489 7.85 -22.05 3.57
CA GLU A 489 7.66 -20.59 3.45
C GLU A 489 8.28 -19.87 4.66
N TYR A 490 7.92 -20.25 5.88
CA TYR A 490 8.48 -19.66 7.09
C TYR A 490 9.99 -19.91 7.22
N PHE A 491 10.49 -21.07 6.81
CA PHE A 491 11.93 -21.36 6.78
C PHE A 491 12.67 -20.42 5.82
N ILE A 492 12.09 -20.15 4.65
CA ILE A 492 12.66 -19.20 3.67
C ILE A 492 12.73 -17.80 4.28
N VAL A 493 11.69 -17.33 4.97
CA VAL A 493 11.71 -16.04 5.69
C VAL A 493 12.81 -15.99 6.73
N TYR A 494 12.92 -17.03 7.56
CA TYR A 494 13.95 -17.13 8.58
C TYR A 494 15.36 -17.06 7.98
N VAL A 495 15.60 -17.80 6.89
CA VAL A 495 16.87 -17.77 6.15
C VAL A 495 17.15 -16.38 5.58
N LEU A 496 16.14 -15.70 5.03
CA LEU A 496 16.30 -14.35 4.50
C LEU A 496 16.64 -13.34 5.61
N ILE A 497 15.95 -13.36 6.74
CA ILE A 497 16.26 -12.53 7.92
C ILE A 497 17.69 -12.79 8.41
N TYR A 498 18.09 -14.05 8.44
CA TYR A 498 19.45 -14.44 8.83
C TYR A 498 20.51 -13.92 7.85
N ILE A 499 20.24 -14.00 6.54
CA ILE A 499 21.13 -13.45 5.50
C ILE A 499 21.25 -11.93 5.64
N ILE A 500 20.14 -11.20 5.87
CA ILE A 500 20.17 -9.75 6.12
C ILE A 500 21.15 -9.43 7.24
N PHE A 501 21.04 -10.17 8.34
CA PHE A 501 21.82 -9.91 9.54
C PHE A 501 23.30 -10.17 9.28
N ILE A 502 23.64 -11.29 8.64
CA ILE A 502 25.02 -11.61 8.24
C ILE A 502 25.59 -10.53 7.33
N VAL A 503 24.83 -10.12 6.30
CA VAL A 503 25.28 -9.14 5.32
C VAL A 503 25.48 -7.77 5.98
N SER A 504 24.55 -7.33 6.83
CA SER A 504 24.64 -6.06 7.56
C SER A 504 25.85 -6.04 8.49
N PHE A 505 26.10 -7.15 9.18
CA PHE A 505 27.24 -7.31 10.08
C PHE A 505 28.59 -7.29 9.34
N TYR A 506 28.70 -7.99 8.20
CA TYR A 506 29.91 -8.01 7.39
C TYR A 506 30.18 -6.68 6.65
N GLN A 507 29.12 -5.97 6.25
CA GLN A 507 29.25 -4.70 5.53
C GLN A 507 29.81 -3.57 6.41
N GLN A 508 29.51 -3.57 7.72
CA GLN A 508 30.06 -2.58 8.65
C GLN A 508 31.59 -2.65 8.80
N SER A 509 32.22 -3.82 8.62
CA SER A 509 33.65 -3.97 8.90
C SER A 509 34.59 -3.64 7.74
N ALA A 510 34.14 -3.73 6.49
CA ALA A 510 35.02 -3.70 5.32
C ALA A 510 34.81 -2.51 4.36
N PHE A 511 33.65 -1.85 4.37
CA PHE A 511 33.26 -0.96 3.26
C PHE A 511 32.80 0.45 3.67
N ALA A 512 33.03 0.85 4.93
CA ALA A 512 32.62 2.14 5.49
C ALA A 512 33.08 3.38 4.68
N LYS A 513 34.04 3.27 3.75
CA LYS A 513 34.63 4.41 3.05
C LYS A 513 33.96 4.82 1.73
N ASN A 514 33.12 3.98 1.10
CA ASN A 514 32.55 4.29 -0.21
C ASN A 514 31.09 4.78 -0.12
N PHE A 515 30.90 6.10 -0.10
CA PHE A 515 29.59 6.78 -0.04
C PHE A 515 28.60 6.31 -1.13
N VAL A 516 29.08 6.10 -2.36
CA VAL A 516 28.23 5.72 -3.52
C VAL A 516 27.67 4.29 -3.40
N LEU A 517 28.35 3.38 -2.69
CA LEU A 517 27.88 2.01 -2.53
C LEU A 517 26.88 1.85 -1.38
N ARG A 518 26.85 2.78 -0.40
CA ARG A 518 25.99 2.68 0.79
C ARG A 518 24.49 2.45 0.46
N PRO A 519 23.86 3.13 -0.52
CA PRO A 519 22.45 2.89 -0.83
C PRO A 519 22.17 1.50 -1.40
N LEU A 520 23.10 0.94 -2.19
CA LEU A 520 22.98 -0.43 -2.69
C LEU A 520 23.08 -1.47 -1.56
N MET A 521 23.72 -1.13 -0.45
CA MET A 521 23.81 -1.98 0.75
C MET A 521 22.49 -2.04 1.54
N LEU A 522 21.54 -1.13 1.30
CA LEU A 522 20.22 -1.16 1.91
C LEU A 522 19.32 -2.22 1.26
N LEU A 523 19.53 -2.52 -0.02
CA LEU A 523 18.70 -3.46 -0.78
C LEU A 523 18.59 -4.84 -0.14
N PRO A 524 19.67 -5.48 0.36
CA PRO A 524 19.58 -6.74 1.08
C PRO A 524 18.69 -6.71 2.32
N VAL A 525 18.52 -5.57 3.00
CA VAL A 525 17.62 -5.41 4.17
C VAL A 525 16.19 -5.14 3.72
N ILE A 526 16.04 -4.23 2.75
CA ILE A 526 14.75 -3.79 2.21
C ILE A 526 14.01 -4.96 1.57
N ILE A 527 14.71 -5.71 0.73
CA ILE A 527 14.11 -6.77 -0.07
C ILE A 527 13.40 -7.78 0.84
N PRO A 528 14.03 -8.40 1.85
CA PRO A 528 13.32 -9.37 2.66
C PRO A 528 12.22 -8.78 3.53
N VAL A 529 12.34 -7.54 4.03
CA VAL A 529 11.23 -6.89 4.75
C VAL A 529 10.02 -6.76 3.83
N LEU A 530 10.24 -6.34 2.58
CA LEU A 530 9.19 -6.28 1.57
C LEU A 530 8.64 -7.65 1.22
N PHE A 531 9.48 -8.68 1.11
CA PHE A 531 9.01 -10.06 0.91
C PHE A 531 8.18 -10.56 2.11
N ILE A 532 8.61 -10.31 3.34
CA ILE A 532 7.85 -10.68 4.55
C ILE A 532 6.48 -10.00 4.53
N ASN A 533 6.44 -8.72 4.16
CA ASN A 533 5.17 -8.03 4.04
C ASN A 533 4.29 -8.62 2.93
N GLU A 534 4.85 -8.81 1.73
CA GLU A 534 4.10 -9.25 0.55
C GLU A 534 3.53 -10.67 0.69
N PHE A 535 4.21 -11.56 1.42
CA PHE A 535 3.82 -12.96 1.52
C PHE A 535 3.13 -13.33 2.86
N TYR A 536 3.32 -12.55 3.92
CA TYR A 536 2.86 -12.95 5.27
C TYR A 536 2.00 -11.89 5.93
N LEU A 537 2.54 -10.69 6.14
CA LEU A 537 1.87 -9.68 6.96
C LEU A 537 0.76 -8.95 6.23
N HIS A 538 0.93 -8.74 4.92
CA HIS A 538 -0.01 -8.03 4.06
C HIS A 538 -0.39 -6.66 4.64
N TRP A 539 0.53 -5.96 5.29
CA TRP A 539 0.29 -4.59 5.77
C TRP A 539 0.50 -3.58 4.65
N GLN A 540 0.05 -2.35 4.87
CA GLN A 540 0.38 -1.26 3.97
C GLN A 540 1.88 -1.06 3.87
N ASN A 541 2.33 -0.80 2.65
CA ASN A 541 3.75 -0.68 2.33
C ASN A 541 4.42 0.54 2.98
N ASN A 542 3.67 1.62 3.26
CA ASN A 542 4.19 2.82 3.93
C ASN A 542 4.68 2.58 5.34
N ASP A 543 4.08 1.64 6.06
CA ASP A 543 4.42 1.34 7.45
C ASP A 543 5.85 0.75 7.59
N TRP A 544 6.45 0.27 6.51
CA TRP A 544 7.81 -0.29 6.49
C TRP A 544 8.90 0.71 6.07
N ILE A 545 8.53 1.82 5.41
CA ILE A 545 9.51 2.69 4.75
C ILE A 545 10.21 3.61 5.75
N ALA A 546 9.52 4.04 6.81
CA ALA A 546 10.14 4.80 7.90
C ALA A 546 11.33 4.03 8.51
N LEU A 547 11.15 2.72 8.72
CA LEU A 547 12.20 1.81 9.21
C LEU A 547 13.43 1.82 8.30
N VAL A 548 13.22 1.70 6.99
CA VAL A 548 14.29 1.62 5.99
C VAL A 548 15.04 2.95 5.85
N LEU A 549 14.31 4.06 5.71
CA LEU A 549 14.90 5.37 5.46
C LEU A 549 15.66 5.90 6.68
N LEU A 550 15.16 5.66 7.89
CA LEU A 550 15.86 6.08 9.09
C LEU A 550 17.13 5.23 9.33
N TRP A 551 17.10 3.93 8.98
CA TRP A 551 18.31 3.09 9.07
C TRP A 551 19.38 3.53 8.09
N ALA A 552 18.98 3.96 6.89
CA ALA A 552 19.88 4.54 5.91
C ALA A 552 20.60 5.82 6.41
N LEU A 553 19.94 6.60 7.27
CA LEU A 553 20.44 7.90 7.75
C LEU A 553 21.34 7.81 9.00
N LEU A 554 21.23 6.74 9.79
CA LEU A 554 21.98 6.54 11.03
C LEU A 554 23.51 6.60 10.88
N PRO A 555 24.13 5.97 9.87
CA PRO A 555 25.58 6.01 9.69
C PRO A 555 26.10 7.43 9.44
N ASP A 556 25.38 8.24 8.66
CA ASP A 556 25.80 9.61 8.31
C ASP A 556 25.76 10.53 9.54
N ILE A 557 24.76 10.35 10.42
CA ILE A 557 24.71 11.04 11.71
C ILE A 557 25.90 10.62 12.57
N ALA A 558 26.22 9.33 12.66
CA ALA A 558 27.34 8.84 13.45
C ALA A 558 28.69 9.36 12.94
N GLU A 559 28.90 9.39 11.62
CA GLU A 559 30.12 9.88 10.99
C GLU A 559 30.30 11.39 11.18
N SER A 560 29.23 12.18 11.05
CA SER A 560 29.29 13.63 11.30
C SER A 560 29.69 13.96 12.76
N ILE A 561 29.26 13.14 13.72
CA ILE A 561 29.63 13.28 15.13
C ILE A 561 31.11 12.94 15.34
N LEU A 562 31.63 11.91 14.67
CA LEU A 562 33.04 11.53 14.77
C LEU A 562 33.96 12.59 14.15
N GLN A 563 33.62 13.09 12.95
CA GLN A 563 34.39 14.16 12.30
C GLN A 563 34.43 15.45 13.14
N ASN A 564 33.30 15.82 13.77
CA ASN A 564 33.28 16.96 14.67
C ASN A 564 34.23 16.77 15.87
N ARG A 565 34.26 15.56 16.46
CA ARG A 565 35.19 15.23 17.56
C ARG A 565 36.66 15.23 17.15
N GLU A 566 36.99 14.71 15.97
CA GLU A 566 38.36 14.79 15.45
C GLU A 566 38.79 16.24 15.26
N SER A 567 37.93 17.08 14.67
CA SER A 567 38.22 18.51 14.53
C SER A 567 38.37 19.25 15.87
N GLU A 568 37.65 18.83 16.91
CA GLU A 568 37.78 19.39 18.26
C GLU A 568 39.08 18.95 18.93
N ASN A 569 39.50 17.69 18.75
CA ASN A 569 40.76 17.19 19.27
C ASN A 569 41.96 17.85 18.60
N ASP A 570 41.91 18.06 17.29
CA ASP A 570 42.97 18.76 16.55
C ASP A 570 43.11 20.21 17.04
N LYS A 571 41.98 20.91 17.22
CA LYS A 571 41.95 22.26 17.81
C LYS A 571 42.45 22.29 19.26
N ALA A 572 42.22 21.23 20.04
CA ALA A 572 42.73 21.14 21.41
C ALA A 572 44.25 20.93 21.42
N SER A 573 44.77 20.07 20.54
CA SER A 573 46.21 19.85 20.37
C SER A 573 46.92 21.14 19.92
N GLU A 574 46.35 21.89 18.98
CA GLU A 574 46.90 23.18 18.55
C GLU A 574 46.99 24.17 19.72
N ARG A 575 45.93 24.28 20.54
CA ARG A 575 45.94 25.15 21.74
C ARG A 575 46.96 24.72 22.80
N GLU A 576 47.16 23.42 23.00
CA GLU A 576 48.22 22.95 23.91
C GLU A 576 49.60 23.35 23.40
N THR A 577 49.88 23.14 22.11
CA THR A 577 51.16 23.55 21.49
C THR A 577 51.37 25.06 21.50
N GLU A 578 50.32 25.87 21.30
CA GLU A 578 50.41 27.33 21.44
C GLU A 578 50.69 27.73 22.89
N SER A 579 50.06 27.09 23.88
CA SER A 579 50.30 27.39 25.29
C SER A 579 51.71 27.00 25.76
N GLU A 580 52.25 25.89 25.26
CA GLU A 580 53.63 25.46 25.54
C GLU A 580 54.63 26.44 24.91
N ALA A 581 54.39 26.87 23.66
CA ALA A 581 55.21 27.87 22.98
C ALA A 581 55.15 29.25 23.67
N GLU A 582 54.00 29.65 24.21
CA GLU A 582 53.87 30.88 25.02
C GLU A 582 54.57 30.75 26.37
N ALA A 583 54.49 29.60 27.02
CA ALA A 583 55.18 29.34 28.28
C ALA A 583 56.71 29.35 28.11
N GLU A 584 57.24 28.74 27.03
CA GLU A 584 58.68 28.79 26.71
C GLU A 584 59.14 30.24 26.43
N LYS A 585 58.32 31.05 25.76
CA LYS A 585 58.61 32.49 25.55
C LYS A 585 58.62 33.32 26.83
N GLN A 586 57.90 32.93 27.88
CA GLN A 586 57.91 33.63 29.16
C GLN A 586 59.10 33.25 30.05
N VAL A 587 59.71 32.08 29.81
CA VAL A 587 60.88 31.59 30.56
C VAL A 587 62.19 32.05 29.92
N SER A 588 62.19 32.29 28.60
CA SER A 588 63.26 32.98 27.85
C SER A 588 63.27 34.48 28.11
#